data_AF-A0A1F3Q2H4-F1
#
_entry.id   AF-A0A1F3Q2H4-F1
#
_cell.length_a   1.000
_cell.length_b   1.000
_cell.length_c   1.000
_cell.angle_alpha   90.00
_cell.angle_beta   90.00
_cell.angle_gamma   90.00
#
_symmetry.space_group_name_H-M   'P 1'
#
loop_
_entity.id
_entity.type
_entity.pdbx_description
1 polymer ?
#
loop_
_entity_poly.entity_id
_entity_poly.type
_entity_poly.pdbx_seq_one_letter_code
_entity_poly.pdbx_strand_id
1 'polypeptide(L)'
;MKKLILFSTILALLLSCEKDSGESGSYLTARIAGFDLNCSTCILEFPEDNQVVMNKIGQSPENYYGTVNLNKNDYQVGQILKVRIRKPETDELKPCITLYPSYDYKNVFVTDFEKSNNLILGDTVTISYNECLCDPENQIYVCLDTVLNDSRCPTGVQCFWEGNATVRFRFSKVNDKPVLFELNTHRGFTYSIIISGYRFTLTGLKPYPVRNNRIEQEEYKAELVIEKE
;
A
#
# COMPACT_ATOMS: atom_id res chain seq x y z
N MET A 1 -30.64 -32.58 -63.00
CA MET A 1 -30.78 -31.60 -61.89
C MET A 1 -29.40 -31.49 -61.22
N LYS A 2 -28.44 -30.74 -61.79
CA LYS A 2 -27.97 -29.43 -61.31
C LYS A 2 -28.27 -29.11 -59.84
N LYS A 3 -27.26 -29.19 -58.96
CA LYS A 3 -26.55 -27.99 -58.47
C LYS A 3 -25.26 -28.35 -57.74
N LEU A 4 -24.25 -27.54 -58.06
CA LEU A 4 -22.87 -27.50 -57.63
C LEU A 4 -22.76 -26.31 -56.65
N ILE A 5 -22.17 -26.49 -55.46
CA ILE A 5 -21.73 -25.43 -54.52
C ILE A 5 -20.56 -26.08 -53.75
N LEU A 6 -19.25 -25.80 -53.88
CA LEU A 6 -18.40 -24.64 -54.19
C LEU A 6 -18.30 -23.55 -53.09
N PHE A 7 -17.10 -23.49 -52.46
CA PHE A 7 -16.50 -22.46 -51.59
C PHE A 7 -17.16 -22.22 -50.22
N SER A 8 -16.45 -21.93 -49.12
CA SER A 8 -15.14 -21.29 -48.99
C SER A 8 -14.52 -21.67 -47.64
N THR A 9 -13.28 -22.13 -47.65
CA THR A 9 -12.37 -22.13 -46.49
C THR A 9 -12.15 -20.68 -46.06
N ILE A 10 -12.77 -20.26 -44.95
CA ILE A 10 -12.42 -19.01 -44.29
C ILE A 10 -11.29 -19.32 -43.31
N LEU A 11 -10.07 -19.11 -43.80
CA LEU A 11 -8.86 -18.96 -43.01
C LEU A 11 -9.01 -17.65 -42.22
N ALA A 12 -9.62 -17.74 -41.04
CA ALA A 12 -9.58 -16.65 -40.08
C ALA A 12 -8.17 -16.63 -39.48
N LEU A 13 -7.32 -15.74 -40.03
CA LEU A 13 -6.12 -15.28 -39.36
C LEU A 13 -6.53 -14.75 -37.98
N LEU A 14 -6.32 -15.57 -36.96
CA LEU A 14 -6.21 -15.08 -35.59
C LEU A 14 -4.93 -14.24 -35.57
N LEU A 15 -5.11 -12.94 -35.78
CA LEU A 15 -4.14 -11.93 -35.43
C LEU A 15 -3.79 -12.15 -33.97
N SER A 16 -2.59 -12.69 -33.79
CA SER A 16 -1.83 -12.72 -32.56
C SER A 16 -1.95 -11.36 -31.90
N CYS A 17 -2.65 -11.28 -30.76
CA CYS A 17 -2.37 -10.23 -29.80
C CYS A 17 -1.20 -10.78 -28.99
N GLU A 18 0.00 -10.56 -29.51
CA GLU A 18 1.24 -10.75 -28.79
C GLU A 18 1.12 -9.85 -27.56
N LYS A 19 0.74 -10.47 -26.45
CA LYS A 19 0.71 -9.83 -25.15
C LYS A 19 2.16 -9.58 -24.82
N ASP A 20 2.60 -8.37 -25.13
CA ASP A 20 3.93 -7.87 -24.84
C ASP A 20 4.23 -8.20 -23.38
N SER A 21 5.08 -9.21 -23.19
CA SER A 21 5.54 -9.67 -21.90
C SER A 21 6.62 -8.70 -21.43
N GLY A 22 6.23 -7.45 -21.19
CA GLY A 22 6.96 -6.53 -20.34
C GLY A 22 6.53 -6.79 -18.91
N GLU A 23 7.46 -7.20 -18.06
CA GLU A 23 7.26 -7.55 -16.65
C GLU A 23 6.83 -6.32 -15.81
N SER A 24 5.60 -5.84 -16.01
CA SER A 24 5.00 -4.79 -15.18
C SER A 24 4.39 -5.42 -13.92
N GLY A 25 5.25 -5.79 -12.97
CA GLY A 25 4.80 -6.16 -11.63
C GLY A 25 3.99 -5.04 -11.00
N SER A 26 2.92 -5.39 -10.28
CA SER A 26 2.20 -4.45 -9.40
C SER A 26 3.17 -3.90 -8.35
N TYR A 27 2.95 -2.65 -7.92
CA TYR A 27 3.69 -2.11 -6.79
C TYR A 27 3.41 -2.94 -5.54
N LEU A 28 4.45 -3.11 -4.73
CA LEU A 28 4.40 -3.76 -3.43
C LEU A 28 4.66 -2.72 -2.34
N THR A 29 3.97 -2.83 -1.22
CA THR A 29 4.15 -1.96 -0.06
C THR A 29 5.32 -2.46 0.77
N ALA A 30 6.42 -1.73 0.74
CA ALA A 30 7.63 -2.01 1.52
C ALA A 30 7.81 -1.00 2.65
N ARG A 31 8.33 -1.46 3.78
CA ARG A 31 8.81 -0.60 4.87
C ARG A 31 10.33 -0.68 4.95
N ILE A 32 10.99 0.47 5.13
CA ILE A 32 12.42 0.51 5.49
C ILE A 32 12.57 -0.09 6.89
N ALA A 33 12.93 -1.36 7.00
CA ALA A 33 13.11 -2.03 8.29
C ALA A 33 14.40 -1.57 9.00
N GLY A 34 15.41 -1.19 8.22
CA GLY A 34 16.73 -0.85 8.74
C GLY A 34 17.72 -0.56 7.62
N PHE A 35 19.00 -0.60 7.97
CA PHE A 35 20.08 -0.33 7.03
C PHE A 35 21.18 -1.38 7.17
N ASP A 36 21.72 -1.82 6.04
CA ASP A 36 22.98 -2.54 6.01
C ASP A 36 24.12 -1.51 6.04
N LEU A 37 24.91 -1.50 7.12
CA LEU A 37 26.02 -0.56 7.28
C LEU A 37 27.27 -0.97 6.49
N ASN A 38 27.42 -2.25 6.16
CA ASN A 38 28.50 -2.75 5.33
C ASN A 38 28.29 -2.35 3.85
N CYS A 39 27.05 -2.42 3.37
CA CYS A 39 26.70 -2.06 2.00
C CYS A 39 26.21 -0.61 1.86
N SER A 40 25.93 0.07 2.97
CA SER A 40 25.28 1.40 3.00
C SER A 40 23.93 1.44 2.27
N THR A 41 23.18 0.34 2.32
CA THR A 41 21.90 0.18 1.64
C THR A 41 20.74 -0.03 2.62
N CYS A 42 19.52 0.07 2.12
CA CYS A 42 18.30 -0.16 2.90
C CYS A 42 17.97 -1.64 3.04
N ILE A 43 17.33 -2.00 4.14
CA ILE A 43 16.69 -3.30 4.36
C ILE A 43 15.18 -3.07 4.30
N LEU A 44 14.49 -3.87 3.49
CA LEU A 44 13.04 -3.83 3.32
C LEU A 44 12.35 -4.98 4.04
N GLU A 45 11.17 -4.71 4.55
CA GLU A 45 10.16 -5.72 4.88
C GLU A 45 8.88 -5.44 4.10
N PHE A 46 8.02 -6.45 3.96
CA PHE A 46 6.77 -6.37 3.19
C PHE A 46 5.61 -6.89 4.04
N PRO A 47 5.03 -6.08 4.94
CA PRO A 47 4.04 -6.55 5.91
C PRO A 47 2.80 -7.20 5.27
N GLU A 48 2.34 -6.63 4.15
CA GLU A 48 1.12 -7.07 3.45
C GLU A 48 1.42 -7.95 2.23
N ASP A 49 2.60 -7.77 1.62
CA ASP A 49 2.99 -8.41 0.37
C ASP A 49 4.02 -9.55 0.55
N ASN A 50 4.28 -9.98 1.79
CA ASN A 50 5.33 -10.96 2.08
C ASN A 50 5.23 -12.23 1.22
N GLN A 51 4.04 -12.81 1.06
CA GLN A 51 3.86 -14.02 0.25
C GLN A 51 4.21 -13.81 -1.22
N VAL A 52 3.90 -12.64 -1.77
CA VAL A 52 4.23 -12.26 -3.15
C VAL A 52 5.74 -12.15 -3.31
N VAL A 53 6.41 -11.51 -2.35
CA VAL A 53 7.87 -11.34 -2.36
C VAL A 53 8.60 -12.67 -2.19
N MET A 54 8.15 -13.53 -1.26
CA MET A 54 8.73 -14.86 -1.07
C MET A 54 8.65 -15.70 -2.35
N ASN A 55 7.54 -15.62 -3.09
CA ASN A 55 7.40 -16.32 -4.37
C ASN A 55 8.30 -15.74 -5.47
N LYS A 56 8.55 -14.41 -5.45
CA LYS A 56 9.35 -13.72 -6.49
C LYS A 56 10.86 -13.79 -6.23
N ILE A 57 11.29 -13.56 -4.99
CA ILE A 57 12.69 -13.41 -4.60
C ILE A 57 13.22 -14.67 -3.91
N GLY A 58 12.38 -15.34 -3.11
CA GLY A 58 12.71 -16.49 -2.28
C GLY A 58 12.65 -16.15 -0.78
N GLN A 59 12.54 -17.18 0.07
CA GLN A 59 12.55 -17.01 1.52
C GLN A 59 13.84 -16.31 1.99
N SER A 60 13.68 -15.35 2.89
CA SER A 60 14.76 -14.59 3.53
C SER A 60 14.62 -14.64 5.06
N PRO A 61 15.70 -14.50 5.85
CA PRO A 61 15.62 -14.45 7.31
C PRO A 61 14.64 -13.39 7.80
N GLU A 62 13.71 -13.80 8.66
CA GLU A 62 12.67 -12.93 9.25
C GLU A 62 11.82 -12.14 8.22
N ASN A 63 11.83 -12.56 6.95
CA ASN A 63 11.20 -11.86 5.81
C ASN A 63 11.75 -10.44 5.55
N TYR A 64 13.02 -10.19 5.93
CA TYR A 64 13.74 -8.98 5.56
C TYR A 64 14.55 -9.19 4.28
N TYR A 65 14.64 -8.18 3.43
CA TYR A 65 15.30 -8.22 2.13
C TYR A 65 16.29 -7.06 2.00
N GLY A 66 17.54 -7.36 1.62
CA GLY A 66 18.57 -6.34 1.42
C GLY A 66 18.41 -5.67 0.07
N THR A 67 18.37 -4.34 0.01
CA THR A 67 18.39 -3.63 -1.28
C THR A 67 19.82 -3.49 -1.78
N VAL A 68 20.01 -3.57 -3.09
CA VAL A 68 21.33 -3.34 -3.70
C VAL A 68 21.50 -1.91 -4.22
N ASN A 69 20.40 -1.16 -4.36
CA ASN A 69 20.38 0.14 -5.04
C ASN A 69 19.68 1.27 -4.28
N LEU A 70 19.14 1.04 -3.07
CA LEU A 70 18.61 2.12 -2.23
C LEU A 70 19.64 2.53 -1.17
N ASN A 71 20.18 3.75 -1.29
CA ASN A 71 21.18 4.27 -0.36
C ASN A 71 20.56 4.63 0.99
N LYS A 72 21.14 4.14 2.10
CA LYS A 72 20.62 4.37 3.45
C LYS A 72 20.42 5.84 3.82
N ASN A 73 21.18 6.76 3.22
CA ASN A 73 21.13 8.18 3.58
C ASN A 73 19.91 8.91 3.00
N ASP A 74 19.20 8.29 2.05
CA ASP A 74 18.04 8.89 1.37
C ASP A 74 16.70 8.53 2.04
N TYR A 75 16.75 7.74 3.11
CA TYR A 75 15.59 7.13 3.76
C TYR A 75 15.73 7.12 5.28
N GLN A 76 14.61 6.93 5.96
CA GLN A 76 14.54 6.79 7.41
C GLN A 76 13.89 5.46 7.80
N VAL A 77 14.32 4.89 8.91
CA VAL A 77 13.73 3.64 9.42
C VAL A 77 12.24 3.83 9.60
N GLY A 78 11.52 2.87 9.06
CA GLY A 78 10.08 2.78 9.06
C GLY A 78 9.42 3.48 7.87
N GLN A 79 10.11 4.27 7.06
CA GLN A 79 9.50 4.89 5.88
C GLN A 79 8.84 3.85 4.95
N ILE A 80 7.65 4.15 4.44
CA ILE A 80 6.92 3.29 3.51
C ILE A 80 7.23 3.71 2.07
N LEU A 81 7.46 2.72 1.22
CA LEU A 81 7.67 2.88 -0.21
C LEU A 81 6.70 1.96 -0.95
N LYS A 82 6.07 2.45 -2.00
CA LYS A 82 5.52 1.59 -3.05
C LYS A 82 6.67 1.24 -3.98
N VAL A 83 7.06 -0.02 -4.06
CA VAL A 83 8.23 -0.46 -4.84
C VAL A 83 7.86 -1.50 -5.88
N ARG A 84 8.55 -1.45 -7.02
CA ARG A 84 8.68 -2.61 -7.91
C ARG A 84 10.04 -3.23 -7.68
N ILE A 85 10.07 -4.56 -7.55
CA ILE A 85 11.29 -5.29 -7.26
C ILE A 85 11.52 -6.44 -8.24
N ARG A 86 12.79 -6.81 -8.40
CA ARG A 86 13.24 -8.06 -9.02
C ARG A 86 14.49 -8.60 -8.32
N LYS A 87 14.91 -9.79 -8.73
CA LYS A 87 16.24 -10.30 -8.36
C LYS A 87 17.32 -9.41 -9.02
N PRO A 88 18.39 -9.06 -8.30
CA PRO A 88 19.50 -8.31 -8.89
C PRO A 88 20.26 -9.16 -9.91
N GLU A 89 20.82 -8.50 -10.92
CA GLU A 89 21.80 -9.07 -11.82
C GLU A 89 23.18 -9.10 -11.13
N THR A 90 24.08 -9.95 -11.64
CA THR A 90 25.37 -10.20 -10.99
C THR A 90 26.25 -8.95 -10.91
N ASP A 91 26.19 -8.09 -11.91
CA ASP A 91 26.95 -6.83 -12.01
C ASP A 91 26.33 -5.69 -11.16
N GLU A 92 25.11 -5.86 -10.68
CA GLU A 92 24.45 -4.94 -9.74
C GLU A 92 24.89 -5.21 -8.28
N LEU A 93 25.49 -6.37 -8.01
CA LEU A 93 26.02 -6.73 -6.70
C LEU A 93 27.37 -6.07 -6.46
N LYS A 94 27.37 -4.98 -5.70
CA LYS A 94 28.58 -4.25 -5.34
C LYS A 94 29.29 -4.90 -4.15
N PRO A 95 30.63 -4.89 -4.12
CA PRO A 95 31.37 -5.33 -2.94
C PRO A 95 31.07 -4.40 -1.76
N CYS A 96 30.80 -5.00 -0.60
CA CYS A 96 30.56 -4.30 0.66
C CYS A 96 31.78 -4.42 1.58
N ILE A 97 31.90 -3.50 2.54
CA ILE A 97 32.93 -3.64 3.58
C ILE A 97 32.52 -4.74 4.58
N THR A 98 33.41 -5.13 5.50
CA THR A 98 33.12 -6.15 6.52
C THR A 98 33.50 -5.63 7.91
N LEU A 99 32.92 -4.50 8.30
CA LEU A 99 33.20 -3.85 9.59
C LEU A 99 32.09 -4.06 10.63
N TYR A 100 30.89 -4.42 10.19
CA TYR A 100 29.70 -4.57 11.01
C TYR A 100 29.14 -6.00 10.92
N PRO A 101 28.31 -6.45 11.88
CA PRO A 101 27.57 -7.69 11.76
C PRO A 101 26.79 -7.75 10.45
N SER A 102 26.87 -8.89 9.77
CA SER A 102 26.19 -9.12 8.49
C SER A 102 25.11 -10.18 8.67
N TYR A 103 23.99 -9.97 7.99
CA TYR A 103 22.89 -10.92 7.90
C TYR A 103 22.76 -11.38 6.46
N ASP A 104 22.44 -12.66 6.24
CA ASP A 104 22.30 -13.25 4.90
C ASP A 104 20.90 -13.00 4.33
N TYR A 105 20.50 -11.72 4.25
CA TYR A 105 19.24 -11.34 3.62
C TYR A 105 19.30 -11.58 2.11
N LYS A 106 18.19 -12.04 1.52
CA LYS A 106 18.07 -12.08 0.06
C LYS A 106 18.09 -10.67 -0.50
N ASN A 107 18.91 -10.49 -1.54
CA ASN A 107 19.04 -9.22 -2.22
C ASN A 107 17.88 -8.96 -3.19
N VAL A 108 17.43 -7.71 -3.23
CA VAL A 108 16.42 -7.20 -4.15
C VAL A 108 16.95 -5.96 -4.87
N PHE A 109 16.60 -5.86 -6.15
CA PHE A 109 16.78 -4.65 -6.94
C PHE A 109 15.45 -3.92 -7.04
N VAL A 110 15.42 -2.65 -6.65
CA VAL A 110 14.22 -1.80 -6.76
C VAL A 110 14.23 -1.13 -8.13
N THR A 111 13.35 -1.57 -9.03
CA THR A 111 13.29 -1.06 -10.40
C THR A 111 12.57 0.28 -10.49
N ASP A 112 11.67 0.54 -9.57
CA ASP A 112 10.85 1.75 -9.51
C ASP A 112 10.31 1.93 -8.10
N PHE A 113 10.14 3.18 -7.65
CA PHE A 113 9.57 3.45 -6.33
C PHE A 113 8.86 4.79 -6.23
N GLU A 114 7.83 4.82 -5.38
CA GLU A 114 7.14 6.02 -4.95
C GLU A 114 7.30 6.12 -3.42
N LYS A 115 7.78 7.28 -2.92
CA LYS A 115 7.79 7.55 -1.48
C LYS A 115 6.33 7.73 -1.04
N SER A 116 5.90 7.02 0.01
CA SER A 116 4.54 7.20 0.52
C SER A 116 4.34 8.63 1.04
N ASN A 117 3.11 9.13 0.93
CA ASN A 117 2.78 10.49 1.37
C ASN A 117 3.08 10.67 2.86
N ASN A 118 3.65 11.83 3.20
CA ASN A 118 3.98 12.16 4.58
C ASN A 118 2.71 12.38 5.41
N LEU A 119 2.68 11.80 6.60
CA LEU A 119 1.71 12.08 7.65
C LEU A 119 2.16 13.36 8.36
N ILE A 120 1.27 14.36 8.41
CA ILE A 120 1.50 15.62 9.12
C ILE A 120 0.59 15.63 10.34
N LEU A 121 1.19 15.59 11.54
CA LEU A 121 0.45 15.65 12.80
C LEU A 121 -0.23 17.01 12.98
N GLY A 122 -1.43 17.01 13.55
CA GLY A 122 -2.24 18.21 13.81
C GLY A 122 -2.96 18.80 12.59
N ASP A 123 -2.75 18.26 11.39
CA ASP A 123 -3.46 18.66 10.17
C ASP A 123 -4.41 17.56 9.69
N THR A 124 -5.33 17.93 8.80
CA THR A 124 -6.21 16.97 8.13
C THR A 124 -5.47 16.31 6.98
N VAL A 125 -5.19 15.02 7.14
CA VAL A 125 -4.59 14.18 6.10
C VAL A 125 -5.67 13.39 5.35
N THR A 126 -5.44 13.15 4.06
CA THR A 126 -6.33 12.30 3.23
C THR A 126 -5.63 11.00 2.91
N ILE A 127 -6.29 9.87 3.18
CA ILE A 127 -5.78 8.52 2.93
C ILE A 127 -6.71 7.82 1.95
N SER A 128 -6.22 7.44 0.76
CA SER A 128 -7.00 6.64 -0.19
C SER A 128 -7.05 5.18 0.24
N TYR A 129 -8.03 4.42 -0.26
CA TYR A 129 -8.12 2.99 -0.01
C TYR A 129 -6.81 2.26 -0.36
N ASN A 130 -6.38 1.35 0.53
CA ASN A 130 -5.09 0.63 0.44
C ASN A 130 -3.84 1.53 0.39
N GLU A 131 -3.95 2.80 0.79
CA GLU A 131 -2.80 3.68 0.99
C GLU A 131 -2.49 3.84 2.48
N CYS A 132 -1.22 4.14 2.73
CA CYS A 132 -0.68 4.38 4.06
C CYS A 132 0.02 5.73 4.11
N LEU A 133 -0.17 6.47 5.20
CA LEU A 133 0.65 7.63 5.53
C LEU A 133 1.65 7.24 6.61
N CYS A 134 2.86 7.81 6.52
CA CYS A 134 3.91 7.58 7.49
C CYS A 134 4.43 8.90 8.07
N ASP A 135 4.68 8.90 9.37
CA ASP A 135 5.51 9.89 10.04
C ASP A 135 6.77 9.18 10.54
N PRO A 136 7.88 9.29 9.78
CA PRO A 136 9.15 8.65 10.14
C PRO A 136 9.76 9.18 11.43
N GLU A 137 9.52 10.45 11.79
CA GLU A 137 10.08 11.06 13.01
C GLU A 137 9.48 10.39 14.25
N ASN A 138 8.16 10.21 14.24
CA ASN A 138 7.45 9.55 15.34
C ASN A 138 7.31 8.03 15.13
N GLN A 139 7.87 7.49 14.05
CA GLN A 139 7.87 6.05 13.73
C GLN A 139 6.46 5.44 13.67
N ILE A 140 5.50 6.17 13.11
CA ILE A 140 4.10 5.74 13.03
C ILE A 140 3.58 5.58 11.60
N TYR A 141 2.62 4.66 11.45
CA TYR A 141 1.96 4.33 10.19
C TYR A 141 0.46 4.28 10.38
N VAL A 142 -0.28 4.86 9.44
CA VAL A 142 -1.73 4.76 9.40
C VAL A 142 -2.17 4.45 7.98
N CYS A 143 -2.97 3.42 7.82
CA CYS A 143 -3.51 3.02 6.53
C CYS A 143 -5.03 2.98 6.58
N LEU A 144 -5.66 3.36 5.46
CA LEU A 144 -7.08 3.09 5.25
C LEU A 144 -7.23 1.64 4.82
N ASP A 145 -7.69 0.80 5.75
CA ASP A 145 -7.82 -0.64 5.54
C ASP A 145 -9.08 -0.96 4.73
N THR A 146 -10.26 -0.50 5.19
CA THR A 146 -11.54 -0.82 4.54
C THR A 146 -12.66 0.11 5.03
N VAL A 147 -13.53 0.59 4.13
CA VAL A 147 -14.87 1.08 4.51
C VAL A 147 -15.79 -0.12 4.69
N LEU A 148 -16.21 -0.40 5.93
CA LEU A 148 -16.98 -1.60 6.27
C LEU A 148 -18.46 -1.47 5.90
N ASN A 149 -18.99 -0.26 6.06
CA ASN A 149 -20.36 0.08 5.70
C ASN A 149 -20.44 1.58 5.44
N ASP A 150 -21.27 1.97 4.46
CA ASP A 150 -21.62 3.35 4.19
C ASP A 150 -23.13 3.48 3.98
N SER A 151 -23.81 3.99 5.00
CA SER A 151 -25.24 4.31 4.98
C SER A 151 -25.49 5.80 5.14
N ARG A 152 -24.49 6.65 4.88
CA ARG A 152 -24.65 8.11 4.92
C ARG A 152 -25.77 8.54 3.96
N CYS A 153 -26.60 9.48 4.40
CA CYS A 153 -27.75 9.92 3.60
C CYS A 153 -27.30 10.43 2.22
N PRO A 154 -27.70 9.80 1.10
CA PRO A 154 -27.21 10.23 -0.20
C PRO A 154 -27.68 11.62 -0.60
N THR A 155 -26.85 12.34 -1.33
CA THR A 155 -27.21 13.62 -1.96
C THR A 155 -28.45 13.44 -2.84
N GLY A 156 -29.44 14.32 -2.68
CA GLY A 156 -30.71 14.27 -3.41
C GLY A 156 -31.77 13.33 -2.79
N VAL A 157 -31.54 12.84 -1.57
CA VAL A 157 -32.50 12.06 -0.78
C VAL A 157 -32.83 12.81 0.50
N GLN A 158 -34.11 12.83 0.90
CA GLN A 158 -34.54 13.33 2.20
C GLN A 158 -34.56 12.17 3.20
N CYS A 159 -33.54 12.08 4.04
CA CYS A 159 -33.47 11.06 5.09
C CYS A 159 -34.07 11.56 6.41
N PHE A 160 -34.64 10.66 7.19
CA PHE A 160 -35.04 10.94 8.57
C PHE A 160 -33.85 11.00 9.54
N TRP A 161 -32.74 10.35 9.18
CA TRP A 161 -31.49 10.28 9.95
C TRP A 161 -30.30 10.58 9.05
N GLU A 162 -29.22 11.15 9.60
CA GLU A 162 -28.03 11.54 8.82
C GLU A 162 -27.25 10.36 8.23
N GLY A 163 -27.46 9.15 8.78
CA GLY A 163 -26.76 7.93 8.38
C GLY A 163 -25.35 7.82 8.97
N ASN A 164 -24.59 6.77 8.62
CA ASN A 164 -23.24 6.58 9.14
C ASN A 164 -22.37 5.81 8.14
N ALA A 165 -21.08 6.13 8.09
CA ALA A 165 -20.08 5.24 7.53
C ALA A 165 -19.11 4.79 8.62
N THR A 166 -18.79 3.50 8.62
CA THR A 166 -17.80 2.89 9.52
C THR A 166 -16.55 2.59 8.71
N VAL A 167 -15.45 3.21 9.09
CA VAL A 167 -14.16 3.16 8.40
C VAL A 167 -13.15 2.47 9.29
N ARG A 168 -12.54 1.40 8.79
CA ARG A 168 -11.46 0.68 9.47
C ARG A 168 -10.11 1.21 9.03
N PHE A 169 -9.26 1.44 10.00
CA PHE A 169 -7.87 1.84 9.82
C PHE A 169 -6.94 0.80 10.44
N ARG A 170 -5.73 0.73 9.90
CA ARG A 170 -4.62 -0.04 10.45
C ARG A 170 -3.55 0.94 10.93
N PHE A 171 -3.22 0.90 12.21
CA PHE A 171 -2.16 1.70 12.81
C PHE A 171 -1.04 0.82 13.35
N SER A 172 0.21 1.25 13.21
CA SER A 172 1.34 0.62 13.86
C SER A 172 2.41 1.65 14.21
N LYS A 173 3.18 1.36 15.27
CA LYS A 173 4.50 1.92 15.47
C LYS A 173 5.54 1.00 14.84
N VAL A 174 6.73 1.52 14.55
CA VAL A 174 7.88 0.66 14.17
C VAL A 174 8.06 -0.41 15.25
N ASN A 175 8.27 -1.66 14.82
CA ASN A 175 8.42 -2.86 15.65
C ASN A 175 7.18 -3.32 16.46
N ASP A 176 6.07 -2.58 16.43
CA ASP A 176 4.83 -2.99 17.08
C ASP A 176 3.93 -3.78 16.12
N LYS A 177 3.11 -4.67 16.70
CA LYS A 177 2.06 -5.36 15.94
C LYS A 177 1.01 -4.32 15.48
N PRO A 178 0.55 -4.40 14.22
CA PRO A 178 -0.53 -3.54 13.75
C PRO A 178 -1.81 -3.71 14.57
N VAL A 179 -2.47 -2.59 14.85
CA VAL A 179 -3.76 -2.51 15.52
C VAL A 179 -4.79 -2.05 14.49
N LEU A 180 -5.88 -2.82 14.38
CA LEU A 180 -7.06 -2.40 13.62
C LEU A 180 -8.00 -1.64 14.55
N PHE A 181 -8.55 -0.53 14.06
CA PHE A 181 -9.55 0.26 14.77
C PHE A 181 -10.56 0.86 13.81
N GLU A 182 -11.73 1.20 14.32
CA GLU A 182 -12.86 1.67 13.53
C GLU A 182 -13.31 3.04 14.00
N LEU A 183 -13.53 3.94 13.05
CA LEU A 183 -14.07 5.27 13.29
C LEU A 183 -15.33 5.47 12.44
N ASN A 184 -16.21 6.33 12.94
CA ASN A 184 -17.54 6.58 12.38
C ASN A 184 -17.70 8.03 11.96
N THR A 185 -18.37 8.27 10.83
CA THR A 185 -18.63 9.64 10.36
C THR A 185 -19.69 10.35 11.20
N HIS A 186 -20.60 9.60 11.82
CA HIS A 186 -21.65 10.13 12.68
C HIS A 186 -21.14 10.34 14.11
N ARG A 187 -21.27 11.56 14.65
CA ARG A 187 -20.66 11.97 15.95
C ARG A 187 -21.26 11.29 17.19
N GLY A 188 -22.46 10.74 17.06
CA GLY A 188 -23.08 9.87 18.08
C GLY A 188 -22.42 8.49 18.26
N PHE A 189 -21.48 8.10 17.39
CA PHE A 189 -20.67 6.87 17.53
C PHE A 189 -19.20 7.22 17.76
N THR A 190 -18.32 6.22 17.85
CA THR A 190 -16.87 6.43 17.98
C THR A 190 -16.31 7.09 16.72
N TYR A 191 -16.20 8.42 16.70
CA TYR A 191 -15.58 9.21 15.63
C TYR A 191 -14.13 9.62 15.94
N SER A 192 -13.71 9.46 17.21
CA SER A 192 -12.34 9.68 17.67
C SER A 192 -11.92 8.61 18.68
N ILE A 193 -10.64 8.24 18.68
CA ILE A 193 -10.04 7.27 19.60
C ILE A 193 -8.58 7.63 19.90
N ILE A 194 -8.07 7.21 21.06
CA ILE A 194 -6.65 7.32 21.41
C ILE A 194 -6.00 5.94 21.35
N ILE A 195 -4.91 5.79 20.60
CA ILE A 195 -4.12 4.56 20.50
C ILE A 195 -2.64 4.92 20.63
N SER A 196 -1.95 4.30 21.60
CA SER A 196 -0.51 4.46 21.81
C SER A 196 -0.01 5.92 21.90
N GLY A 197 -0.82 6.81 22.51
CA GLY A 197 -0.51 8.23 22.69
C GLY A 197 -0.85 9.14 21.51
N TYR A 198 -1.59 8.61 20.52
CA TYR A 198 -2.08 9.39 19.39
C TYR A 198 -3.60 9.40 19.36
N ARG A 199 -4.18 10.59 19.21
CA ARG A 199 -5.61 10.78 18.97
C ARG A 199 -5.87 10.76 17.47
N PHE A 200 -6.75 9.86 17.05
CA PHE A 200 -7.23 9.76 15.68
C PHE A 200 -8.67 10.28 15.64
N THR A 201 -8.96 11.22 14.75
CA THR A 201 -10.31 11.77 14.55
C THR A 201 -10.69 11.70 13.09
N LEU A 202 -11.75 10.95 12.77
CA LEU A 202 -12.31 10.91 11.42
C LEU A 202 -13.11 12.20 11.17
N THR A 203 -12.66 13.02 10.24
CA THR A 203 -13.28 14.30 9.92
C THR A 203 -14.16 14.23 8.68
N GLY A 204 -13.89 13.27 7.78
CA GLY A 204 -14.66 13.09 6.56
C GLY A 204 -14.37 11.77 5.85
N LEU A 205 -15.24 11.43 4.90
CA LEU A 205 -15.08 10.30 3.99
C LEU A 205 -15.57 10.73 2.62
N LYS A 206 -14.78 10.49 1.58
CA LYS A 206 -15.06 10.82 0.19
C LYS A 206 -15.04 9.55 -0.68
N PRO A 207 -15.80 9.51 -1.79
CA PRO A 207 -16.86 10.46 -2.14
C PRO A 207 -18.03 10.39 -1.14
N TYR A 208 -18.88 11.43 -1.13
CA TYR A 208 -20.14 11.39 -0.40
C TYR A 208 -21.20 10.67 -1.27
N PRO A 209 -22.09 9.83 -0.70
CA PRO A 209 -23.03 9.06 -1.50
C PRO A 209 -23.95 9.95 -2.33
N VAL A 210 -24.26 9.50 -3.54
CA VAL A 210 -25.21 10.13 -4.46
C VAL A 210 -26.26 9.10 -4.85
N ARG A 211 -27.52 9.53 -4.94
CA ARG A 211 -28.63 8.63 -5.29
C ARG A 211 -28.34 7.84 -6.57
N ASN A 212 -28.56 6.52 -6.52
CA ASN A 212 -28.33 5.56 -7.62
C ASN A 212 -26.87 5.44 -8.09
N ASN A 213 -25.90 5.98 -7.35
CA ASN A 213 -24.49 5.73 -7.62
C ASN A 213 -23.93 4.82 -6.52
N ARG A 214 -23.33 3.71 -6.93
CA ARG A 214 -22.58 2.83 -6.04
C ARG A 214 -21.14 3.33 -5.99
N ILE A 215 -20.59 3.42 -4.79
CA ILE A 215 -19.17 3.74 -4.58
C ILE A 215 -18.44 2.42 -4.45
N GLU A 216 -17.48 2.16 -5.32
CA GLU A 216 -16.59 1.01 -5.19
C GLU A 216 -15.48 1.30 -4.17
N GLN A 217 -14.89 0.23 -3.63
CA GLN A 217 -13.98 0.35 -2.49
C GLN A 217 -12.76 1.22 -2.82
N GLU A 218 -12.26 1.09 -4.04
CA GLU A 218 -11.08 1.77 -4.58
C GLU A 218 -11.29 3.28 -4.74
N GLU A 219 -12.54 3.75 -4.70
CA GLU A 219 -12.87 5.17 -4.82
C GLU A 219 -12.77 5.91 -3.48
N TYR A 220 -12.78 5.19 -2.35
CA TYR A 220 -12.83 5.80 -1.03
C TYR A 220 -11.53 6.50 -0.65
N LYS A 221 -11.70 7.65 0.00
CA LYS A 221 -10.66 8.45 0.64
C LYS A 221 -11.15 8.94 1.99
N ALA A 222 -10.44 8.61 3.06
CA ALA A 222 -10.76 9.07 4.41
C ALA A 222 -9.98 10.34 4.75
N GLU A 223 -10.66 11.28 5.40
CA GLU A 223 -10.04 12.51 5.94
C GLU A 223 -9.87 12.33 7.45
N LEU A 224 -8.62 12.33 7.91
CA LEU A 224 -8.25 11.96 9.26
C LEU A 224 -7.37 13.05 9.87
N VAL A 225 -7.59 13.37 11.13
CA VAL A 225 -6.68 14.21 11.92
C VAL A 225 -6.00 13.33 12.96
N ILE A 226 -4.68 13.50 13.10
CA ILE A 226 -3.86 12.72 14.02
C ILE A 226 -3.08 13.68 14.90
N GLU A 227 -3.29 13.61 16.21
CA GLU A 227 -2.67 14.51 17.19
C GLU A 227 -1.93 13.68 18.25
N LYS A 228 -0.85 14.26 18.81
CA LYS A 228 -0.13 13.67 19.93
C LYS A 228 -0.80 14.09 21.25
N GLU A 229 -1.01 13.14 22.14
CA GLU A 229 -1.45 13.38 23.53
C GLU A 229 -0.27 13.53 24.49
#